data_AF-A0A9E1VAE6-F1
#
_entry.id   AF-A0A9E1VAE6-F1
#
_cell.length_a   1.000
_cell.length_b   1.000
_cell.length_c   1.000
_cell.angle_alpha   90.00
_cell.angle_beta   90.00
_cell.angle_gamma   90.00
#
_symmetry.space_group_name_H-M   'P 1'
#
loop_
_entity.id
_entity.type
_entity.pdbx_description
1 polymer ?
#
loop_
_entity_poly.entity_id
_entity_poly.type
_entity_poly.pdbx_seq_one_letter_code
_entity_poly.pdbx_strand_id
1 'polypeptide(L)'
;VPADVTVSKQVLAQPTLDLNDKTWARLSDGTPLVTASRLGEGWLVLVHTTSNAAWTTLPLSGLFVNMLKRIVAMSEGVGGLGRQERPLPPIEILDGFGRTAKPTSTAKAISSHGDVDIGPAHPPGLYGFETTRRAINLGPRLTIKPMGPLPQGVAGEAYAQEREVDLKPWFLVSAFILLIADAFITLALRGLTPSWPWRRVTAALLACAIVGADVGATGAIKPAQADETVKAAIRTSIAFVLTGDPGVDKISRDGLTGLSVILDRRTTVEEVLAVGVNLETDELAFYPMIYWPITTTQRRPSQKAIQRLNQYVASGGTIFFDLRNQVYGGGFAGEMGRNLRNLTGGLDIPPMVPVPPDHILTKAFYLMQEFPGRWAGGRLWVERPGERMNDGVSGIIVGSNDWAAAWAMDPTGQRTHPVVPGGEQQREMAYRFGINLVMYMLTGNYKSDQVHVPAILERLGQ
;
A
#
# COMPACT_ATOMS: atom_id res chain seq x y z
N VAL A 1 -25.33 23.10 7.98
CA VAL A 1 -24.08 22.60 7.37
C VAL A 1 -23.03 22.58 8.47
N PRO A 2 -22.26 21.49 8.67
CA PRO A 2 -21.17 21.47 9.63
C PRO A 2 -20.17 22.61 9.36
N ALA A 3 -19.62 23.23 10.40
CA ALA A 3 -18.74 24.39 10.26
C ALA A 3 -17.39 24.05 9.57
N ASP A 4 -17.02 22.77 9.52
CA ASP A 4 -15.82 22.21 8.92
C ASP A 4 -15.95 21.92 7.41
N VAL A 5 -17.15 22.06 6.84
CA VAL A 5 -17.40 21.79 5.41
C VAL A 5 -17.56 23.09 4.63
N THR A 6 -16.60 23.36 3.75
CA THR A 6 -16.66 24.47 2.79
C THR A 6 -16.76 23.89 1.38
N VAL A 7 -17.70 24.41 0.58
CA VAL A 7 -17.87 24.03 -0.83
C VAL A 7 -17.60 25.26 -1.69
N SER A 8 -16.51 25.22 -2.46
CA SER A 8 -16.10 26.33 -3.33
C SER A 8 -16.53 26.11 -4.79
N LYS A 9 -16.62 24.85 -5.23
CA LYS A 9 -17.05 24.45 -6.58
C LYS A 9 -17.83 23.13 -6.52
N GLN A 10 -18.73 22.90 -7.47
CA GLN A 10 -19.49 21.66 -7.59
C GLN A 10 -19.95 21.42 -9.04
N VAL A 11 -20.33 20.18 -9.34
CA VAL A 11 -20.97 19.82 -10.61
C VAL A 11 -22.48 19.95 -10.45
N LEU A 12 -23.13 20.79 -11.25
CA LEU A 12 -24.58 20.96 -11.15
C LEU A 12 -25.31 19.75 -11.74
N ALA A 13 -26.28 19.22 -10.99
CA ALA A 13 -27.24 18.28 -11.54
C ALA A 13 -28.10 18.95 -12.62
N GLN A 14 -28.39 18.23 -13.69
CA GLN A 14 -29.23 18.75 -14.76
C GLN A 14 -30.65 18.99 -14.22
N PRO A 15 -31.23 20.19 -14.39
CA PRO A 15 -32.55 20.49 -13.87
C PRO A 15 -33.63 19.70 -14.61
N THR A 16 -34.24 18.75 -13.91
CA THR A 16 -35.39 17.96 -14.38
C THR A 16 -36.54 18.10 -13.38
N LEU A 17 -37.77 17.82 -13.81
CA LEU A 17 -38.97 17.94 -12.96
C LEU A 17 -38.92 17.03 -11.72
N ASP A 18 -38.22 15.91 -11.81
CA ASP A 18 -38.03 14.91 -10.75
C ASP A 18 -36.73 15.07 -9.96
N LEU A 19 -35.92 16.10 -10.26
CA LEU A 19 -34.64 16.34 -9.57
C LEU A 19 -34.84 16.49 -8.06
N ASN A 20 -35.97 17.06 -7.64
CA ASN A 20 -36.27 17.23 -6.23
C ASN A 20 -36.43 15.90 -5.49
N ASP A 21 -37.10 14.93 -6.11
CA ASP A 21 -37.32 13.60 -5.55
C ASP A 21 -36.03 12.76 -5.52
N LYS A 22 -35.09 13.09 -6.40
CA LYS A 22 -33.76 12.47 -6.50
C LYS A 22 -32.71 13.12 -5.60
N THR A 23 -33.00 14.25 -4.96
CA THR A 23 -31.98 14.97 -4.18
C THR A 23 -32.01 14.55 -2.70
N TRP A 24 -30.93 13.92 -2.24
CA TRP A 24 -30.76 13.51 -0.83
C TRP A 24 -30.17 14.60 0.06
N ALA A 25 -29.30 15.46 -0.49
CA ALA A 25 -28.70 16.55 0.26
C ALA A 25 -28.56 17.80 -0.61
N ARG A 26 -28.74 18.98 0.01
CA ARG A 26 -28.64 20.30 -0.64
C ARG A 26 -27.75 21.23 0.17
N LEU A 27 -27.16 22.19 -0.53
CA LEU A 27 -26.53 23.35 0.08
C LEU A 27 -27.59 24.34 0.58
N SER A 28 -27.14 25.33 1.38
CA SER A 28 -28.00 26.38 1.91
C SER A 28 -28.66 27.24 0.83
N ASP A 29 -28.05 27.31 -0.36
CA ASP A 29 -28.59 28.00 -1.53
C ASP A 29 -29.63 27.15 -2.30
N GLY A 30 -29.94 25.94 -1.83
CA GLY A 30 -30.90 25.03 -2.44
C GLY A 30 -30.31 24.09 -3.50
N THR A 31 -29.04 24.27 -3.86
CA THR A 31 -28.40 23.48 -4.91
C THR A 31 -28.18 22.03 -4.45
N PRO A 32 -28.55 21.01 -5.26
CA PRO A 32 -28.28 19.61 -4.95
C PRO A 32 -26.78 19.31 -4.81
N LEU A 33 -26.39 18.75 -3.67
CA LEU A 33 -25.03 18.29 -3.39
C LEU A 33 -24.91 16.77 -3.53
N VAL A 34 -25.97 16.04 -3.20
CA VAL A 34 -26.04 14.58 -3.35
C VAL A 34 -27.36 14.23 -4.01
N THR A 35 -27.30 13.53 -5.14
CA THR A 35 -28.47 12.96 -5.81
C THR A 35 -28.38 11.45 -5.83
N ALA A 36 -29.53 10.80 -5.88
CA ALA A 36 -29.61 9.36 -6.01
C ALA A 36 -30.80 8.96 -6.89
N SER A 37 -30.62 7.89 -7.65
CA SER A 37 -31.67 7.29 -8.47
C SER A 37 -31.59 5.78 -8.34
N ARG A 38 -32.75 5.12 -8.29
CA ARG A 38 -32.82 3.67 -8.39
C ARG A 38 -32.50 3.24 -9.82
N LEU A 39 -31.63 2.25 -9.99
CA LEU A 39 -31.27 1.68 -11.28
C LEU A 39 -31.25 0.16 -11.15
N GLY A 40 -32.21 -0.52 -11.78
CA GLY A 40 -32.44 -1.95 -11.57
C GLY A 40 -32.76 -2.27 -10.11
N GLU A 41 -32.03 -3.23 -9.54
CA GLU A 41 -32.17 -3.64 -8.13
C GLU A 41 -31.35 -2.76 -7.16
N GLY A 42 -30.51 -1.85 -7.67
CA GLY A 42 -29.58 -1.03 -6.88
C GLY A 42 -29.90 0.46 -6.87
N TRP A 43 -29.05 1.20 -6.16
CA TRP A 43 -29.06 2.67 -6.11
C TRP A 43 -27.80 3.22 -6.77
N LEU A 44 -27.97 4.19 -7.67
CA LEU A 44 -26.91 5.06 -8.16
C LEU A 44 -26.91 6.32 -7.30
N VAL A 45 -25.83 6.57 -6.57
CA VAL A 45 -25.67 7.76 -5.72
C VAL A 45 -24.53 8.60 -6.27
N LEU A 46 -24.81 9.87 -6.55
CA LEU A 46 -23.84 10.85 -7.06
C LEU A 46 -23.59 11.92 -6.02
N VAL A 47 -22.33 12.09 -5.65
CA VAL A 47 -21.85 13.23 -4.87
C VAL A 47 -21.29 14.24 -5.86
N HIS A 48 -21.85 15.44 -5.89
CA HIS A 48 -21.59 16.45 -6.94
C HIS A 48 -20.26 17.20 -6.76
N THR A 49 -19.20 16.50 -6.38
CA THR A 49 -17.88 17.06 -6.09
C THR A 49 -16.77 16.25 -6.75
N THR A 50 -15.54 16.75 -6.76
CA THR A 50 -14.37 15.96 -7.19
C THR A 50 -13.98 14.94 -6.11
N SER A 51 -13.16 13.95 -6.50
CA SER A 51 -12.58 12.94 -5.59
C SER A 51 -11.48 13.49 -4.66
N ASN A 52 -11.15 14.78 -4.79
CA ASN A 52 -10.11 15.46 -4.02
C ASN A 52 -10.66 16.71 -3.31
N ALA A 53 -9.85 17.31 -2.44
CA ALA A 53 -10.25 18.47 -1.66
C ALA A 53 -10.17 19.81 -2.42
N ALA A 54 -9.92 19.80 -3.74
CA ALA A 54 -9.70 21.03 -4.50
C ALA A 54 -10.96 21.90 -4.62
N TRP A 55 -12.15 21.29 -4.59
CA TRP A 55 -13.43 21.97 -4.77
C TRP A 55 -14.23 22.09 -3.48
N THR A 56 -13.95 21.21 -2.51
CA THR A 56 -14.71 21.11 -1.25
C THR A 56 -13.86 20.44 -0.18
N THR A 57 -14.06 20.81 1.09
CA THR A 57 -13.47 20.09 2.23
C THR A 57 -14.32 18.90 2.68
N LEU A 58 -15.47 18.64 2.02
CA LEU A 58 -16.39 17.55 2.37
C LEU A 58 -15.66 16.19 2.51
N PRO A 59 -14.81 15.73 1.57
CA PRO A 59 -14.12 14.44 1.71
C PRO A 59 -13.21 14.32 2.94
N LEU A 60 -12.77 15.46 3.49
CA LEU A 60 -11.93 15.53 4.70
C LEU A 60 -12.74 15.63 5.99
N SER A 61 -14.06 15.79 5.89
CA SER A 61 -14.94 15.99 7.04
C SER A 61 -15.45 14.68 7.62
N GLY A 62 -15.75 14.69 8.93
CA GLY A 62 -16.42 13.56 9.59
C GLY A 62 -17.83 13.30 9.03
N LEU A 63 -18.48 14.32 8.45
CA LEU A 63 -19.78 14.17 7.80
C LEU A 63 -19.71 13.19 6.63
N PHE A 64 -18.68 13.29 5.79
CA PHE A 64 -18.53 12.43 4.62
C PHE A 64 -18.33 10.97 4.99
N VAL A 65 -17.54 10.70 6.04
CA VAL A 65 -17.40 9.35 6.62
C VAL A 65 -18.76 8.79 7.06
N ASN A 66 -19.58 9.61 7.72
CA ASN A 66 -20.93 9.21 8.15
C ASN A 66 -21.87 8.97 6.96
N MET A 67 -21.75 9.74 5.88
CA MET A 67 -22.51 9.54 4.64
C MET A 67 -22.13 8.20 3.99
N LEU A 68 -20.84 7.91 3.85
CA LEU A 68 -20.35 6.64 3.30
C LEU A 68 -20.85 5.45 4.12
N LYS A 69 -20.75 5.51 5.45
CA LYS A 69 -21.28 4.45 6.34
C LYS A 69 -22.78 4.20 6.12
N ARG A 70 -23.58 5.25 5.93
CA ARG A 70 -25.02 5.12 5.64
C ARG A 70 -25.29 4.53 4.26
N ILE A 71 -24.49 4.88 3.25
CA ILE A 71 -24.60 4.32 1.90
C ILE A 71 -24.22 2.84 1.89
N VAL A 72 -23.14 2.46 2.57
CA VAL A 72 -22.72 1.06 2.72
C VAL A 72 -23.80 0.24 3.43
N ALA A 73 -24.35 0.76 4.54
CA ALA A 73 -25.46 0.11 5.24
C ALA A 73 -26.72 -0.07 4.36
N MET A 74 -26.93 0.79 3.36
CA MET A 74 -27.99 0.65 2.37
C MET A 74 -27.67 -0.41 1.29
N SER A 75 -26.39 -0.62 0.99
CA SER A 75 -25.89 -1.51 -0.05
C SER A 75 -25.80 -2.98 0.36
N GLU A 76 -25.71 -3.30 1.65
CA GLU A 76 -25.58 -4.68 2.15
C GLU A 76 -26.86 -5.54 2.02
N GLY A 77 -27.87 -5.05 1.30
CA GLY A 77 -29.05 -5.82 0.94
C GLY A 77 -30.16 -5.72 1.98
N VAL A 78 -31.26 -5.08 1.56
CA VAL A 78 -32.61 -5.43 1.99
C VAL A 78 -32.94 -6.80 1.40
N GLY A 79 -32.29 -7.84 1.92
CA GLY A 79 -32.58 -9.23 1.62
C GLY A 79 -33.51 -9.79 2.69
N GLY A 80 -34.82 -9.75 2.43
CA GLY A 80 -35.79 -10.58 3.15
C GLY A 80 -36.87 -9.81 3.90
N LEU A 81 -38.09 -9.93 3.39
CA LEU A 81 -39.31 -9.98 4.19
C LEU A 81 -39.09 -10.92 5.39
N GLY A 82 -38.79 -10.36 6.56
CA GLY A 82 -38.36 -11.17 7.70
C GLY A 82 -37.77 -10.33 8.81
N ARG A 83 -38.56 -9.39 9.30
CA ARG A 83 -38.33 -8.66 10.54
C ARG A 83 -38.32 -9.68 11.70
N GLN A 84 -37.18 -10.33 11.91
CA GLN A 84 -36.71 -10.69 13.24
C GLN A 84 -35.31 -10.15 13.34
N GLU A 85 -35.16 -9.14 14.20
CA GLU A 85 -33.90 -8.60 14.69
C GLU A 85 -33.01 -9.77 15.13
N ARG A 86 -32.11 -10.23 14.26
CA ARG A 86 -31.26 -11.35 14.61
C ARG A 86 -30.29 -10.86 15.70
N PRO A 87 -30.30 -11.45 16.90
CA PRO A 87 -29.42 -11.01 17.97
C PRO A 87 -27.97 -11.21 17.56
N LEU A 88 -27.14 -10.18 17.73
CA LEU A 88 -25.71 -10.19 17.46
C LEU A 88 -24.99 -10.90 18.61
N PRO A 89 -24.36 -12.07 18.41
CA PRO A 89 -23.68 -12.78 19.47
C PRO A 89 -22.39 -12.06 19.88
N PRO A 90 -21.92 -12.22 21.12
CA PRO A 90 -20.62 -11.68 21.53
C PRO A 90 -19.49 -12.38 20.77
N ILE A 91 -18.54 -11.60 20.25
CA ILE A 91 -17.32 -12.09 19.60
C ILE A 91 -16.13 -11.95 20.56
N GLU A 92 -16.04 -10.78 21.20
CA GLU A 92 -14.98 -10.41 22.12
C GLU A 92 -15.56 -9.50 23.19
N ILE A 93 -15.21 -9.74 24.45
CA ILE A 93 -15.74 -9.00 25.59
C ILE A 93 -14.61 -8.40 26.42
N LEU A 94 -14.87 -7.32 27.12
CA LEU A 94 -13.98 -6.76 28.12
C LEU A 94 -14.30 -7.37 29.49
N ASP A 95 -13.27 -7.87 30.17
CA ASP A 95 -13.38 -8.34 31.54
C ASP A 95 -13.52 -7.18 32.55
N GLY A 96 -13.74 -7.50 33.83
CA GLY A 96 -13.87 -6.50 34.89
C GLY A 96 -12.62 -5.64 35.15
N PHE A 97 -11.49 -5.97 34.52
CA PHE A 97 -10.23 -5.23 34.56
C PHE A 97 -9.97 -4.44 33.27
N GLY A 98 -10.89 -4.47 32.30
CA GLY A 98 -10.77 -3.78 31.02
C GLY A 98 -9.84 -4.47 30.02
N ARG A 99 -9.56 -5.76 30.20
CA ARG A 99 -8.80 -6.57 29.22
C ARG A 99 -9.75 -7.29 28.27
N THR A 100 -9.34 -7.44 27.02
CA THR A 100 -10.12 -8.22 26.05
C THR A 100 -10.02 -9.71 26.33
N ALA A 101 -11.15 -10.39 26.27
CA ALA A 101 -11.31 -11.81 26.56
C ALA A 101 -12.37 -12.45 25.67
N LYS A 102 -12.34 -13.79 25.57
CA LYS A 102 -13.39 -14.53 24.86
C LYS A 102 -14.74 -14.43 25.62
N PRO A 103 -15.87 -14.43 24.90
CA PRO A 103 -17.19 -14.39 25.51
C PRO A 103 -17.41 -15.50 26.55
N THR A 104 -17.94 -15.15 27.71
CA THR A 104 -18.36 -16.13 28.72
C THR A 104 -19.71 -16.75 28.32
N SER A 105 -20.03 -17.93 28.88
CA SER A 105 -21.33 -18.58 28.68
C SER A 105 -22.53 -17.75 29.18
N THR A 106 -22.28 -16.75 30.02
CA THR A 106 -23.28 -15.81 30.54
C THR A 106 -23.53 -14.62 29.62
N ALA A 107 -22.65 -14.36 28.64
CA ALA A 107 -22.78 -13.25 27.72
C ALA A 107 -23.85 -13.56 26.66
N LYS A 108 -24.87 -12.71 26.60
CA LYS A 108 -26.01 -12.81 25.70
C LYS A 108 -25.81 -11.97 24.46
N ALA A 109 -26.47 -12.37 23.39
CA ALA A 109 -26.52 -11.61 22.15
C ALA A 109 -27.30 -10.29 22.34
N ILE A 110 -26.96 -9.28 21.55
CA ILE A 110 -27.54 -7.93 21.63
C ILE A 110 -28.37 -7.60 20.38
N SER A 111 -29.25 -6.62 20.47
CA SER A 111 -29.93 -6.09 19.28
C SER A 111 -28.93 -5.39 18.33
N SER A 112 -29.23 -5.42 17.04
CA SER A 112 -28.42 -4.72 16.02
C SER A 112 -28.47 -3.20 16.16
N HIS A 113 -29.50 -2.65 16.80
CA HIS A 113 -29.74 -1.21 16.99
C HIS A 113 -30.29 -0.92 18.40
N GLY A 114 -30.26 0.36 18.80
CA GLY A 114 -30.78 0.83 20.10
C GLY A 114 -29.80 0.65 21.26
N ASP A 115 -30.01 1.36 22.37
CA ASP A 115 -29.10 1.29 23.52
C ASP A 115 -29.10 -0.10 24.16
N VAL A 116 -27.93 -0.52 24.65
CA VAL A 116 -27.75 -1.79 25.35
C VAL A 116 -27.37 -1.51 26.80
N ASP A 117 -28.02 -2.23 27.71
CA ASP A 117 -27.68 -2.18 29.14
C ASP A 117 -26.41 -3.00 29.40
N ILE A 118 -25.33 -2.27 29.65
CA ILE A 118 -24.02 -2.84 29.98
C ILE A 118 -24.09 -3.54 31.33
N GLY A 119 -23.69 -4.80 31.37
CA GLY A 119 -23.64 -5.59 32.59
C GLY A 119 -23.11 -7.01 32.33
N PRO A 120 -23.16 -7.93 33.30
CA PRO A 120 -22.63 -9.28 33.13
C PRO A 120 -23.28 -10.10 32.00
N ALA A 121 -24.52 -9.77 31.64
CA ALA A 121 -25.22 -10.37 30.50
C ALA A 121 -24.85 -9.73 29.16
N HIS A 122 -24.47 -8.45 29.13
CA HIS A 122 -24.02 -7.75 27.93
C HIS A 122 -22.74 -6.96 28.25
N PRO A 123 -21.62 -7.67 28.47
CA PRO A 123 -20.36 -6.99 28.76
C PRO A 123 -19.94 -6.08 27.60
N PRO A 124 -19.21 -4.98 27.87
CA PRO A 124 -18.63 -4.16 26.82
C PRO A 124 -17.75 -5.00 25.90
N GLY A 125 -17.71 -4.69 24.60
CA GLY A 125 -16.98 -5.51 23.64
C GLY A 125 -17.53 -5.45 22.22
N LEU A 126 -17.13 -6.41 21.40
CA LEU A 126 -17.53 -6.56 20.01
C LEU A 126 -18.56 -7.67 19.86
N TYR A 127 -19.65 -7.36 19.17
CA TYR A 127 -20.79 -8.24 18.94
C TYR A 127 -21.12 -8.33 17.45
N GLY A 128 -21.50 -9.51 16.98
CA GLY A 128 -22.04 -9.74 15.65
C GLY A 128 -21.41 -10.88 14.89
N PHE A 129 -21.39 -10.76 13.57
CA PHE A 129 -20.90 -11.76 12.63
C PHE A 129 -19.79 -11.14 11.77
N GLU A 130 -19.20 -11.92 10.85
CA GLU A 130 -18.09 -11.45 10.01
C GLU A 130 -18.43 -10.16 9.24
N THR A 131 -19.67 -10.05 8.74
CA THR A 131 -20.15 -8.94 7.91
C THR A 131 -20.84 -7.82 8.70
N THR A 132 -21.29 -8.07 9.93
CA THR A 132 -22.03 -7.08 10.72
C THR A 132 -21.51 -7.07 12.14
N ARG A 133 -20.75 -6.02 12.50
CA ARG A 133 -20.16 -5.86 13.84
C ARG A 133 -20.65 -4.61 14.52
N ARG A 134 -20.89 -4.71 15.82
CA ARG A 134 -21.30 -3.62 16.69
C ARG A 134 -20.43 -3.60 17.95
N ALA A 135 -19.86 -2.44 18.24
CA ALA A 135 -19.08 -2.21 19.46
C ALA A 135 -19.97 -1.63 20.58
N ILE A 136 -19.86 -2.19 21.78
CA ILE A 136 -20.40 -1.64 23.02
C ILE A 136 -19.25 -0.98 23.78
N ASN A 137 -19.25 0.36 23.82
CA ASN A 137 -18.19 1.15 24.43
C ASN A 137 -18.54 1.56 25.87
N LEU A 138 -17.55 1.49 26.76
CA LEU A 138 -17.65 2.06 28.11
C LEU A 138 -17.43 3.57 28.14
N GLY A 139 -16.70 4.13 27.16
CA GLY A 139 -16.25 5.53 27.15
C GLY A 139 -17.31 6.56 27.54
N PRO A 140 -18.51 6.58 26.92
CA PRO A 140 -19.57 7.54 27.26
C PRO A 140 -20.10 7.45 28.69
N ARG A 141 -19.89 6.31 29.37
CA ARG A 141 -20.36 6.04 30.74
C ARG A 141 -19.23 6.11 31.77
N LEU A 142 -17.98 6.30 31.34
CA LEU A 142 -16.84 6.45 32.22
C LEU A 142 -16.60 7.92 32.56
N THR A 143 -16.51 8.22 33.85
CA THR A 143 -15.94 9.50 34.29
C THR A 143 -14.41 9.39 34.19
N ILE A 144 -13.84 9.90 33.10
CA ILE A 144 -12.40 9.93 32.90
C ILE A 144 -11.80 10.89 33.93
N LYS A 145 -10.99 10.38 34.85
CA LYS A 145 -10.19 11.23 35.74
C LYS A 145 -8.97 11.72 34.95
N PRO A 146 -8.66 13.03 34.97
CA PRO A 146 -7.43 13.53 34.37
C PRO A 146 -6.23 12.81 34.99
N MET A 147 -5.26 12.46 34.15
CA MET A 147 -4.00 11.91 34.61
C MET A 147 -3.37 12.90 35.59
N GLY A 148 -2.92 12.41 36.75
CA GLY A 148 -2.20 13.23 37.72
C GLY A 148 -0.85 13.72 37.17
N PRO A 149 -0.11 14.54 37.94
CA PRO A 149 1.25 14.92 37.55
C PRO A 149 2.10 13.66 37.36
N LEU A 150 2.88 13.65 36.27
CA LEU A 150 3.78 12.55 35.94
C LEU A 150 4.84 12.37 37.05
N PRO A 151 5.28 11.13 37.36
CA PRO A 151 6.37 10.89 38.30
C PRO A 151 7.64 11.65 37.92
N GLN A 152 8.46 12.00 38.93
CA GLN A 152 9.78 12.59 38.68
C GLN A 152 10.62 11.64 37.81
N GLY A 153 11.16 12.15 36.71
CA GLY A 153 11.96 11.39 35.73
C GLY A 153 11.25 11.09 34.41
N VAL A 154 9.96 11.40 34.27
CA VAL A 154 9.27 11.33 32.97
C VAL A 154 9.49 12.64 32.21
N ALA A 155 10.29 12.61 31.15
CA ALA A 155 10.41 13.71 30.21
C ALA A 155 9.20 13.68 29.26
N GLY A 156 8.42 14.77 29.24
CA GLY A 156 7.36 14.94 28.25
C GLY A 156 7.98 15.40 26.93
N GLU A 157 7.98 14.54 25.92
CA GLU A 157 8.20 14.97 24.54
C GLU A 157 6.86 15.36 23.93
N ALA A 158 6.79 16.57 23.39
CA ALA A 158 5.67 16.93 22.54
C ALA A 158 5.76 16.08 21.27
N TYR A 159 4.64 15.50 20.84
CA TYR A 159 4.51 14.90 19.51
C TYR A 159 4.55 16.04 18.48
N ALA A 160 5.73 16.59 18.26
CA ALA A 160 5.96 17.68 17.34
C ALA A 160 6.13 17.07 15.95
N GLN A 161 5.20 17.43 15.05
CA GLN A 161 5.47 17.43 13.62
C GLN A 161 6.88 18.00 13.40
N GLU A 162 7.71 17.25 12.66
CA GLU A 162 8.96 17.79 12.13
C GLU A 162 8.63 19.15 11.50
N ARG A 163 9.16 20.21 12.11
CA ARG A 163 8.86 21.57 11.70
C ARG A 163 9.58 21.78 10.37
N GLU A 164 8.87 21.59 9.27
CA GLU A 164 9.39 21.86 7.93
C GLU A 164 9.94 23.29 7.88
N VAL A 165 11.24 23.40 7.59
CA VAL A 165 11.90 24.70 7.44
C VAL A 165 11.80 25.09 5.96
N ASP A 166 11.10 26.18 5.66
CA ASP A 166 10.99 26.69 4.30
C ASP A 166 12.35 27.27 3.85
N LEU A 167 13.06 26.52 3.00
CA LEU A 167 14.36 26.92 2.43
C LEU A 167 14.22 27.76 1.15
N LYS A 168 13.00 27.89 0.60
CA LYS A 168 12.76 28.65 -0.64
C LYS A 168 13.23 30.10 -0.56
N PRO A 169 13.01 30.86 0.53
CA PRO A 169 13.49 32.24 0.63
C PRO A 169 15.01 32.33 0.58
N TRP A 170 15.71 31.37 1.22
CA TRP A 170 17.18 31.34 1.28
C TRP A 170 17.81 31.02 -0.08
N PHE A 171 17.21 30.10 -0.84
CA PHE A 171 17.66 29.82 -2.21
C PHE A 171 17.40 30.99 -3.16
N LEU A 172 16.27 31.69 -3.02
CA LEU A 172 15.98 32.88 -3.83
C LEU A 172 16.95 34.03 -3.54
N VAL A 173 17.28 34.28 -2.27
CA VAL A 173 18.30 35.27 -1.89
C VAL A 173 19.67 34.89 -2.45
N SER A 174 20.06 33.62 -2.34
CA SER A 174 21.34 33.12 -2.86
C SER A 174 21.44 33.26 -4.37
N ALA A 175 20.38 32.88 -5.10
CA ALA A 175 20.30 33.02 -6.56
C ALA A 175 20.38 34.50 -6.99
N PHE A 176 19.74 35.41 -6.25
CA PHE A 176 19.79 36.83 -6.53
C PHE A 176 21.19 37.42 -6.34
N ILE A 177 21.90 37.01 -5.28
CA ILE A 177 23.30 37.42 -5.05
C ILE A 177 24.21 36.92 -6.18
N LEU A 178 24.05 35.66 -6.60
CA LEU A 178 24.82 35.09 -7.70
C LEU A 178 24.57 35.83 -9.01
N LEU A 179 23.31 36.22 -9.28
CA LEU A 179 22.96 37.00 -10.47
C LEU A 179 23.59 38.39 -10.47
N ILE A 180 23.64 39.07 -9.31
CA ILE A 180 24.35 40.34 -9.17
C ILE A 180 25.84 40.16 -9.41
N ALA A 181 26.44 39.12 -8.84
CA ALA A 181 27.86 38.81 -9.03
C ALA A 181 28.18 38.55 -10.51
N ASP A 182 27.35 37.76 -11.20
CA ASP A 182 27.49 37.48 -12.64
C ASP A 182 27.38 38.74 -13.49
N ALA A 183 26.46 39.66 -13.15
CA ALA A 183 26.36 40.95 -13.82
C ALA A 183 27.63 41.81 -13.68
N PHE A 184 28.23 41.84 -12.48
CA PHE A 184 29.50 42.55 -12.25
C PHE A 184 30.68 41.89 -12.97
N ILE A 185 30.77 40.56 -12.97
CA ILE A 185 31.79 39.81 -13.71
C ILE A 185 31.65 40.10 -15.21
N THR A 186 30.42 40.07 -15.73
CA THR A 186 30.14 40.36 -17.15
C THR A 186 30.52 41.80 -17.53
N LEU A 187 30.25 42.78 -16.65
CA LEU A 187 30.67 44.17 -16.83
C LEU A 187 32.21 44.33 -16.82
N ALA A 188 32.89 43.60 -15.93
CA ALA A 188 34.36 43.56 -15.86
C ALA A 188 34.98 42.98 -17.13
N LEU A 189 34.48 41.84 -17.59
CA LEU A 189 34.94 41.17 -18.81
C LEU A 189 34.68 42.02 -20.08
N ARG A 190 33.65 42.87 -20.06
CA ARG A 190 33.35 43.82 -21.15
C ARG A 190 34.13 45.14 -21.06
N GLY A 191 35.00 45.32 -20.06
CA GLY A 191 35.81 46.53 -19.90
C GLY A 191 35.02 47.78 -19.52
N LEU A 192 33.77 47.63 -19.06
CA LEU A 192 32.83 48.73 -18.74
C LEU A 192 32.85 49.10 -17.26
N THR A 193 33.97 48.90 -16.56
CA THR A 193 34.03 49.15 -15.11
C THR A 193 34.23 50.63 -14.82
N PRO A 194 33.41 51.25 -13.95
CA PRO A 194 33.72 52.55 -13.39
C PRO A 194 35.04 52.43 -12.61
N SER A 195 35.89 53.46 -12.66
CA SER A 195 37.19 53.57 -11.99
C SER A 195 37.10 53.61 -10.45
N TRP A 196 36.39 52.65 -9.86
CA TRP A 196 36.25 52.48 -8.43
C TRP A 196 37.39 51.58 -7.90
N PRO A 197 38.02 51.87 -6.75
CA PRO A 197 39.15 51.08 -6.26
C PRO A 197 38.68 49.72 -5.72
N TRP A 198 38.71 48.69 -6.57
CA TRP A 198 38.23 47.32 -6.30
C TRP A 198 39.02 46.54 -5.23
N ARG A 199 40.11 47.08 -4.68
CA ARG A 199 40.92 46.39 -3.64
C ARG A 199 40.21 46.20 -2.29
N ARG A 200 39.06 46.85 -2.05
CA ARG A 200 38.35 46.75 -0.76
C ARG A 200 37.12 45.82 -0.80
N VAL A 201 36.60 45.46 -1.98
CA VAL A 201 35.36 44.64 -2.09
C VAL A 201 35.66 43.15 -2.17
N THR A 202 36.79 42.75 -2.75
CA THR A 202 37.23 41.34 -2.80
C THR A 202 37.51 40.75 -1.41
N ALA A 203 37.93 41.56 -0.44
CA ALA A 203 38.16 41.12 0.94
C ALA A 203 36.85 40.86 1.72
N ALA A 204 35.77 41.59 1.42
CA ALA A 204 34.48 41.44 2.11
C ALA A 204 33.69 40.21 1.62
N LEU A 205 33.80 39.87 0.33
CA LEU A 205 33.17 38.67 -0.24
C LEU A 205 33.87 37.37 0.19
N LEU A 206 35.19 37.38 0.36
CA LEU A 206 35.91 36.23 0.93
C LEU A 206 35.59 36.02 2.42
N ALA A 207 35.38 37.10 3.19
CA ALA A 207 35.02 37.01 4.60
C ALA A 207 33.58 36.48 4.81
N CYS A 208 32.64 36.81 3.93
CA CYS A 208 31.28 36.26 4.01
C CYS A 208 31.20 34.79 3.59
N ALA A 209 32.10 34.32 2.71
CA ALA A 209 32.18 32.91 2.32
C ALA A 209 32.74 31.99 3.43
N ILE A 210 33.53 32.54 4.36
CA ILE A 210 34.15 31.76 5.46
C ILE A 210 33.21 31.68 6.69
N VAL A 211 32.37 32.70 6.92
CA VAL A 211 31.45 32.71 8.09
C VAL A 211 30.18 31.88 7.84
N GLY A 212 29.83 31.59 6.58
CA GLY A 212 28.71 30.70 6.25
C GLY A 212 29.02 29.19 6.35
N ALA A 213 30.28 28.80 6.58
CA ALA A 213 30.73 27.41 6.52
C ALA A 213 30.66 26.66 7.86
N ASP A 214 30.36 27.32 8.97
CA ASP A 214 30.48 26.75 10.33
C ASP A 214 29.15 26.38 11.00
N VAL A 215 28.03 26.46 10.27
CA VAL A 215 26.73 25.98 10.77
C VAL A 215 26.44 24.61 10.15
N GLY A 216 26.86 23.55 10.83
CA GLY A 216 26.32 22.20 10.60
C GLY A 216 27.30 21.12 10.18
N ALA A 217 28.52 21.09 10.73
CA ALA A 217 29.34 19.87 10.71
C ALA A 217 28.89 18.88 11.80
N THR A 218 27.65 18.39 11.71
CA THR A 218 27.19 17.20 12.45
C THR A 218 26.84 16.12 11.44
N GLY A 219 27.70 15.11 11.35
CA GLY A 219 27.38 13.80 10.79
C GLY A 219 26.87 13.79 9.36
N ALA A 220 27.77 13.99 8.39
CA ALA A 220 27.50 13.60 7.01
C ALA A 220 27.32 12.07 6.93
N ILE A 221 26.08 11.62 7.11
CA ILE A 221 25.61 10.32 6.64
C ILE A 221 25.76 10.36 5.11
N LYS A 222 26.47 9.38 4.55
CA LYS A 222 26.69 9.22 3.12
C LYS A 222 25.34 9.30 2.36
N PRO A 223 25.12 10.25 1.44
CA PRO A 223 23.81 10.44 0.80
C PRO A 223 23.43 9.36 -0.24
N ALA A 224 24.28 8.36 -0.47
CA ALA A 224 24.09 7.43 -1.58
C ALA A 224 22.91 6.45 -1.41
N GLN A 225 22.45 6.19 -0.19
CA GLN A 225 21.31 5.27 0.07
C GLN A 225 19.96 6.00 0.25
N ALA A 226 19.97 7.26 0.72
CA ALA A 226 18.75 8.04 0.91
C ALA A 226 18.07 8.37 -0.43
N ASP A 227 18.86 8.56 -1.49
CA ASP A 227 18.33 8.98 -2.80
C ASP A 227 17.55 7.88 -3.53
N GLU A 228 17.90 6.59 -3.35
CA GLU A 228 17.07 5.46 -3.84
C GLU A 228 15.84 5.22 -2.97
N THR A 229 15.96 5.38 -1.65
CA THR A 229 14.84 5.13 -0.71
C THR A 229 13.75 6.19 -0.86
N VAL A 230 14.12 7.45 -1.10
CA VAL A 230 13.17 8.54 -1.38
C VAL A 230 12.54 8.41 -2.78
N LYS A 231 13.28 7.92 -3.78
CA LYS A 231 12.72 7.61 -5.12
C LYS A 231 11.71 6.46 -5.06
N ALA A 232 11.95 5.46 -4.21
CA ALA A 232 11.02 4.35 -4.00
C ALA A 232 9.70 4.78 -3.32
N ALA A 233 9.72 5.85 -2.53
CA ALA A 233 8.51 6.41 -1.92
C ALA A 233 7.63 7.21 -2.91
N ILE A 234 8.21 7.71 -4.01
CA ILE A 234 7.54 8.56 -5.00
C ILE A 234 7.07 7.75 -6.23
N ARG A 235 7.68 6.58 -6.49
CA ARG A 235 7.38 5.70 -7.64
C ARG A 235 7.14 4.27 -7.18
N THR A 236 6.14 3.60 -7.77
CA THR A 236 5.91 2.17 -7.55
C THR A 236 7.19 1.38 -7.82
N SER A 237 7.77 0.75 -6.80
CA SER A 237 9.05 0.04 -6.92
C SER A 237 8.88 -1.41 -6.54
N ILE A 238 9.43 -2.31 -7.34
CA ILE A 238 9.48 -3.75 -7.04
C ILE A 238 10.89 -4.08 -6.59
N ALA A 239 11.02 -4.60 -5.37
CA ALA A 239 12.30 -4.98 -4.81
C ALA A 239 12.66 -6.43 -5.16
N PHE A 240 13.96 -6.72 -5.26
CA PHE A 240 14.49 -8.07 -5.21
C PHE A 240 15.61 -8.20 -4.18
N VAL A 241 15.68 -9.34 -3.50
CA VAL A 241 16.72 -9.58 -2.49
C VAL A 241 18.08 -9.80 -3.15
N LEU A 242 19.10 -9.06 -2.68
CA LEU A 242 20.50 -9.30 -3.03
C LEU A 242 20.99 -10.58 -2.36
N THR A 243 21.31 -11.57 -3.18
CA THR A 243 21.63 -12.93 -2.73
C THR A 243 23.11 -13.11 -2.37
N GLY A 244 23.97 -12.22 -2.86
CA GLY A 244 25.43 -12.35 -2.81
C GLY A 244 26.01 -13.14 -3.98
N ASP A 245 25.17 -13.67 -4.88
CA ASP A 245 25.59 -14.24 -6.18
C ASP A 245 25.31 -13.21 -7.29
N PRO A 246 26.36 -12.62 -7.90
CA PRO A 246 26.20 -11.59 -8.93
C PRO A 246 25.39 -12.05 -10.14
N GLY A 247 25.44 -13.35 -10.49
CA GLY A 247 24.68 -13.89 -11.61
C GLY A 247 23.18 -13.91 -11.32
N VAL A 248 22.80 -14.35 -10.11
CA VAL A 248 21.39 -14.38 -9.68
C VAL A 248 20.83 -12.98 -9.48
N ASP A 249 21.63 -12.09 -8.91
CA ASP A 249 21.23 -10.70 -8.68
C ASP A 249 21.04 -9.96 -10.01
N LYS A 250 21.91 -10.23 -11.01
CA LYS A 250 21.74 -9.70 -12.38
C LYS A 250 20.48 -10.21 -13.05
N ILE A 251 20.22 -11.52 -13.01
CA ILE A 251 19.01 -12.10 -13.62
C ILE A 251 17.75 -11.52 -12.98
N SER A 252 17.74 -11.34 -11.65
CA SER A 252 16.61 -10.76 -10.92
C SER A 252 16.35 -9.32 -11.34
N ARG A 253 17.42 -8.52 -11.47
CA ARG A 253 17.35 -7.14 -11.96
C ARG A 253 16.81 -7.06 -13.39
N ASP A 254 17.42 -7.82 -14.31
CA ASP A 254 17.03 -7.83 -15.73
C ASP A 254 15.60 -8.34 -15.89
N GLY A 255 15.21 -9.35 -15.10
CA GLY A 255 13.86 -9.93 -15.04
C GLY A 255 12.80 -8.92 -14.64
N LEU A 256 12.98 -8.26 -13.49
CA LEU A 256 12.02 -7.27 -13.00
C LEU A 256 12.01 -6.00 -13.86
N THR A 257 13.14 -5.61 -14.45
CA THR A 257 13.21 -4.51 -15.42
C THR A 257 12.43 -4.87 -16.69
N GLY A 258 12.61 -6.08 -17.22
CA GLY A 258 11.84 -6.59 -18.36
C GLY A 258 10.34 -6.68 -18.05
N LEU A 259 9.97 -7.08 -16.84
CA LEU A 259 8.58 -7.07 -16.39
C LEU A 259 8.00 -5.65 -16.33
N SER A 260 8.76 -4.68 -15.82
CA SER A 260 8.38 -3.26 -15.80
C SER A 260 8.08 -2.73 -17.21
N VAL A 261 8.94 -3.01 -18.19
CA VAL A 261 8.71 -2.64 -19.60
C VAL A 261 7.40 -3.22 -20.14
N ILE A 262 7.06 -4.45 -19.74
CA ILE A 262 5.83 -5.11 -20.19
C ILE A 262 4.59 -4.57 -19.46
N LEU A 263 4.71 -4.22 -18.18
CA LEU A 263 3.66 -3.54 -17.42
C LEU A 263 3.30 -2.20 -18.03
N ASP A 264 4.31 -1.38 -18.33
CA ASP A 264 4.16 -0.06 -18.94
C ASP A 264 3.44 -0.14 -20.30
N ARG A 265 3.75 -1.17 -21.10
CA ARG A 265 3.12 -1.38 -22.41
C ARG A 265 1.67 -1.89 -22.36
N ARG A 266 1.26 -2.53 -21.25
CA ARG A 266 0.00 -3.32 -21.21
C ARG A 266 -0.96 -2.88 -20.13
N THR A 267 -0.53 -2.01 -19.23
CA THR A 267 -1.30 -1.52 -18.08
C THR A 267 -1.11 -0.01 -17.96
N THR A 268 -1.84 0.63 -17.04
CA THR A 268 -1.63 2.03 -16.68
C THR A 268 -0.62 2.21 -15.55
N VAL A 269 0.09 1.14 -15.16
CA VAL A 269 1.14 1.21 -14.14
C VAL A 269 2.43 1.60 -14.85
N GLU A 270 2.86 2.84 -14.63
CA GLU A 270 4.04 3.42 -15.26
C GLU A 270 5.23 3.47 -14.28
N GLU A 271 6.44 3.56 -14.85
CA GLU A 271 7.70 3.85 -14.14
C GLU A 271 8.08 2.88 -13.00
N VAL A 272 7.73 1.60 -13.12
CA VAL A 272 8.09 0.61 -12.09
C VAL A 272 9.59 0.38 -12.04
N LEU A 273 10.22 0.65 -10.90
CA LEU A 273 11.67 0.47 -10.72
C LEU A 273 11.99 -0.91 -10.13
N ALA A 274 13.02 -1.57 -10.66
CA ALA A 274 13.58 -2.80 -10.10
C ALA A 274 14.75 -2.47 -9.17
N VAL A 275 14.54 -2.63 -7.85
CA VAL A 275 15.51 -2.22 -6.83
C VAL A 275 16.07 -3.44 -6.10
N GLY A 276 17.40 -3.51 -5.98
CA GLY A 276 18.05 -4.57 -5.21
C GLY A 276 18.12 -4.17 -3.74
N VAL A 277 17.61 -5.02 -2.84
CA VAL A 277 17.54 -4.73 -1.41
C VAL A 277 18.40 -5.68 -0.59
N ASN A 278 19.07 -5.13 0.42
CA ASN A 278 19.76 -5.87 1.47
C ASN A 278 18.87 -5.94 2.73
N LEU A 279 18.46 -7.15 3.08
CA LEU A 279 17.56 -7.43 4.21
C LEU A 279 18.11 -7.01 5.57
N GLU A 280 19.43 -6.86 5.70
CA GLU A 280 20.08 -6.49 6.96
C GLU A 280 20.02 -4.98 7.22
N THR A 281 20.06 -4.17 6.16
CA THR A 281 20.28 -2.72 6.26
C THR A 281 19.10 -1.92 5.75
N ASP A 282 18.53 -2.29 4.61
CA ASP A 282 17.65 -1.42 3.84
C ASP A 282 16.22 -1.42 4.40
N GLU A 283 15.48 -0.34 4.16
CA GLU A 283 14.08 -0.22 4.61
C GLU A 283 13.13 -0.94 3.66
N LEU A 284 12.32 -1.85 4.19
CA LEU A 284 11.47 -2.75 3.41
C LEU A 284 10.05 -2.21 3.22
N ALA A 285 9.60 -1.32 4.10
CA ALA A 285 8.23 -0.83 4.15
C ALA A 285 7.76 -0.08 2.88
N PHE A 286 8.69 0.38 2.03
CA PHE A 286 8.38 1.13 0.81
C PHE A 286 8.03 0.24 -0.39
N TYR A 287 8.23 -1.08 -0.29
CA TYR A 287 8.01 -1.99 -1.41
C TYR A 287 6.73 -2.78 -1.20
N PRO A 288 5.75 -2.75 -2.12
CA PRO A 288 4.55 -3.59 -2.01
C PRO A 288 4.90 -5.09 -2.15
N MET A 289 5.97 -5.40 -2.88
CA MET A 289 6.44 -6.77 -3.08
C MET A 289 7.97 -6.84 -3.07
N ILE A 290 8.50 -7.88 -2.41
CA ILE A 290 9.90 -8.29 -2.46
C ILE A 290 9.99 -9.65 -3.16
N TYR A 291 10.66 -9.68 -4.32
CA TYR A 291 11.03 -10.91 -5.01
C TYR A 291 12.28 -11.51 -4.38
N TRP A 292 12.22 -12.76 -3.95
CA TRP A 292 13.35 -13.43 -3.31
C TRP A 292 13.72 -14.72 -4.06
N PRO A 293 14.78 -14.69 -4.90
CA PRO A 293 15.32 -15.89 -5.51
C PRO A 293 16.09 -16.70 -4.45
N ILE A 294 15.70 -17.97 -4.26
CA ILE A 294 16.35 -18.87 -3.32
C ILE A 294 17.50 -19.60 -4.00
N THR A 295 18.67 -19.59 -3.37
CA THR A 295 19.86 -20.33 -3.81
C THR A 295 20.35 -21.25 -2.68
N THR A 296 21.23 -22.19 -3.01
CA THR A 296 21.82 -23.12 -2.03
C THR A 296 22.95 -22.50 -1.21
N THR A 297 23.50 -21.36 -1.65
CA THR A 297 24.69 -20.72 -1.08
C THR A 297 24.40 -19.44 -0.31
N GLN A 298 23.14 -18.98 -0.32
CA GLN A 298 22.73 -17.79 0.42
C GLN A 298 22.98 -17.93 1.92
N ARG A 299 23.51 -16.87 2.53
CA ARG A 299 23.63 -16.78 3.99
C ARG A 299 22.26 -16.55 4.59
N ARG A 300 22.00 -17.24 5.70
CA ARG A 300 20.79 -17.02 6.49
C ARG A 300 20.76 -15.56 7.00
N PRO A 301 19.64 -14.84 6.85
CA PRO A 301 19.48 -13.52 7.44
C PRO A 301 19.63 -13.56 8.96
N SER A 302 20.09 -12.45 9.53
CA SER A 302 20.16 -12.27 10.98
C SER A 302 18.77 -12.33 11.61
N GLN A 303 18.72 -12.57 12.93
CA GLN A 303 17.44 -12.54 13.65
C GLN A 303 16.75 -11.17 13.55
N LYS A 304 17.53 -10.08 13.45
CA LYS A 304 17.00 -8.73 13.23
C LYS A 304 16.35 -8.62 11.84
N ALA A 305 17.01 -9.11 10.79
CA ALA A 305 16.43 -9.12 9.44
C ALA A 305 15.15 -9.96 9.38
N ILE A 306 15.12 -11.13 10.04
CA ILE A 306 13.92 -11.96 10.14
C ILE A 306 12.77 -11.23 10.86
N GLN A 307 13.04 -10.49 11.94
CA GLN A 307 12.03 -9.68 12.61
C GLN A 307 11.47 -8.56 11.70
N ARG A 308 12.34 -7.89 10.93
CA ARG A 308 11.92 -6.88 9.95
C ARG A 308 11.05 -7.48 8.86
N LEU A 309 11.40 -8.67 8.36
CA LEU A 309 10.59 -9.38 7.38
C LEU A 309 9.21 -9.77 7.94
N ASN A 310 9.14 -10.24 9.19
CA ASN A 310 7.87 -10.52 9.85
C ASN A 310 7.01 -9.25 9.99
N GLN A 311 7.62 -8.12 10.36
CA GLN A 311 6.91 -6.83 10.43
C GLN A 311 6.45 -6.35 9.06
N TYR A 312 7.27 -6.53 8.04
CA TYR A 312 6.94 -6.19 6.65
C TYR A 312 5.69 -6.94 6.17
N VAL A 313 5.66 -8.27 6.37
CA VAL A 313 4.48 -9.10 6.01
C VAL A 313 3.26 -8.72 6.85
N ALA A 314 3.44 -8.53 8.16
CA ALA A 314 2.36 -8.11 9.05
C ALA A 314 1.77 -6.74 8.69
N SER A 315 2.55 -5.87 8.04
CA SER A 315 2.14 -4.53 7.62
C SER A 315 1.51 -4.51 6.21
N GLY A 316 1.31 -5.67 5.58
CA GLY A 316 0.68 -5.77 4.25
C GLY A 316 1.65 -5.99 3.09
N GLY A 317 2.95 -6.05 3.33
CA GLY A 317 3.94 -6.35 2.30
C GLY A 317 3.90 -7.82 1.88
N THR A 318 4.18 -8.10 0.61
CA THR A 318 4.26 -9.49 0.11
C THR A 318 5.70 -9.91 -0.18
N ILE A 319 6.04 -11.15 0.17
CA ILE A 319 7.29 -11.79 -0.22
C ILE A 319 6.98 -12.89 -1.25
N PHE A 320 7.58 -12.78 -2.43
CA PHE A 320 7.49 -13.80 -3.46
C PHE A 320 8.79 -14.60 -3.53
N PHE A 321 8.76 -15.81 -2.99
CA PHE A 321 9.88 -16.75 -3.02
C PHE A 321 9.90 -17.53 -4.34
N ASP A 322 10.99 -17.41 -5.09
CA ASP A 322 11.24 -18.23 -6.27
C ASP A 322 12.33 -19.25 -5.98
N LEU A 323 11.95 -20.53 -5.94
CA LEU A 323 12.84 -21.66 -5.73
C LEU A 323 13.70 -21.99 -6.97
N ARG A 324 13.37 -21.41 -8.13
CA ARG A 324 14.13 -21.50 -9.39
C ARG A 324 14.45 -22.93 -9.85
N ASN A 325 13.55 -23.88 -9.58
CA ASN A 325 13.80 -25.31 -9.80
C ASN A 325 12.98 -25.90 -10.96
N GLN A 326 13.56 -26.93 -11.59
CA GLN A 326 12.94 -27.73 -12.65
C GLN A 326 12.22 -28.97 -12.08
N VAL A 327 11.87 -29.00 -10.79
CA VAL A 327 11.43 -30.27 -10.18
C VAL A 327 9.96 -30.51 -10.50
N TYR A 328 9.72 -31.27 -11.57
CA TYR A 328 8.44 -31.93 -11.82
C TYR A 328 7.99 -32.66 -10.55
N GLY A 329 6.88 -32.21 -9.94
CA GLY A 329 6.26 -32.87 -8.79
C GLY A 329 6.94 -32.68 -7.43
N GLY A 330 8.06 -31.94 -7.34
CA GLY A 330 8.75 -31.66 -6.07
C GLY A 330 8.15 -30.43 -5.39
N GLY A 331 7.10 -30.64 -4.61
CA GLY A 331 6.46 -29.54 -3.88
C GLY A 331 7.32 -28.93 -2.77
N PHE A 332 6.71 -28.02 -2.00
CA PHE A 332 7.28 -27.36 -0.81
C PHE A 332 7.93 -28.31 0.23
N ALA A 333 7.71 -29.63 0.13
CA ALA A 333 8.32 -30.67 0.96
C ALA A 333 9.73 -31.13 0.53
N GLY A 334 10.19 -30.80 -0.68
CA GLY A 334 11.48 -31.23 -1.23
C GLY A 334 12.72 -30.50 -0.70
N GLU A 335 13.88 -30.77 -1.29
CA GLU A 335 15.18 -30.17 -0.91
C GLU A 335 15.19 -28.65 -0.89
N MET A 336 14.63 -28.00 -1.91
CA MET A 336 14.61 -26.54 -1.95
C MET A 336 13.60 -25.95 -0.96
N GLY A 337 12.54 -26.69 -0.60
CA GLY A 337 11.67 -26.34 0.52
C GLY A 337 12.39 -26.44 1.87
N ARG A 338 13.33 -27.40 2.01
CA ARG A 338 14.26 -27.43 3.15
C ARG A 338 15.19 -26.22 3.12
N ASN A 339 15.73 -25.85 1.96
CA ASN A 339 16.60 -24.67 1.84
C ASN A 339 15.85 -23.38 2.17
N LEU A 340 14.63 -23.21 1.67
CA LEU A 340 13.76 -22.11 2.06
C LEU A 340 13.55 -22.11 3.59
N ARG A 341 13.11 -23.23 4.19
CA ARG A 341 12.93 -23.33 5.65
C ARG A 341 14.20 -23.04 6.45
N ASN A 342 15.36 -23.46 5.96
CA ASN A 342 16.65 -23.21 6.59
C ASN A 342 17.03 -21.73 6.49
N LEU A 343 16.79 -21.10 5.34
CA LEU A 343 17.07 -19.69 5.07
C LEU A 343 16.10 -18.77 5.82
N THR A 344 14.82 -19.15 5.90
CA THR A 344 13.76 -18.37 6.52
C THR A 344 13.43 -18.85 7.93
N GLY A 345 14.35 -19.54 8.61
CA GLY A 345 14.10 -20.01 9.96
C GLY A 345 13.81 -18.83 10.90
N GLY A 346 12.62 -18.83 11.51
CA GLY A 346 12.10 -17.74 12.35
C GLY A 346 11.19 -16.74 11.62
N LEU A 347 11.06 -16.85 10.29
CA LEU A 347 10.01 -16.18 9.54
C LEU A 347 8.67 -16.88 9.82
N ASP A 348 7.63 -16.11 10.10
CA ASP A 348 6.29 -16.62 10.38
C ASP A 348 5.58 -16.93 9.06
N ILE A 349 5.83 -18.13 8.52
CA ILE A 349 5.21 -18.61 7.28
C ILE A 349 3.96 -19.42 7.66
N PRO A 350 2.75 -18.99 7.28
CA PRO A 350 1.53 -19.72 7.57
C PRO A 350 1.43 -21.00 6.71
N PRO A 351 0.49 -21.90 7.03
CA PRO A 351 0.13 -23.03 6.20
C PRO A 351 -0.10 -22.65 4.73
N MET A 352 0.74 -23.19 3.83
CA MET A 352 0.67 -22.93 2.40
C MET A 352 -0.23 -23.96 1.70
N VAL A 353 -0.98 -23.51 0.70
CA VAL A 353 -1.77 -24.37 -0.21
C VAL A 353 -1.43 -24.05 -1.67
N PRO A 354 -1.51 -25.02 -2.59
CA PRO A 354 -1.45 -24.71 -4.02
C PRO A 354 -2.53 -23.69 -4.36
N VAL A 355 -2.24 -22.75 -5.26
CA VAL A 355 -3.20 -21.71 -5.68
C VAL A 355 -4.51 -22.36 -6.14
N PRO A 356 -5.63 -22.11 -5.45
CA PRO A 356 -6.93 -22.62 -5.86
C PRO A 356 -7.37 -22.06 -7.23
N PRO A 357 -8.20 -22.79 -8.00
CA PRO A 357 -8.66 -22.31 -9.32
C PRO A 357 -9.38 -20.96 -9.27
N ASP A 358 -10.09 -20.67 -8.18
CA ASP A 358 -10.88 -19.47 -7.95
C ASP A 358 -10.10 -18.31 -7.31
N HIS A 359 -8.82 -18.53 -6.99
CA HIS A 359 -7.95 -17.55 -6.35
C HIS A 359 -7.78 -16.28 -7.19
N ILE A 360 -7.69 -15.11 -6.55
CA ILE A 360 -7.65 -13.81 -7.26
C ILE A 360 -6.48 -13.73 -8.26
N LEU A 361 -5.31 -14.28 -7.93
CA LEU A 361 -4.15 -14.38 -8.85
C LEU A 361 -4.47 -15.00 -10.23
N THR A 362 -5.45 -15.89 -10.34
CA THR A 362 -5.86 -16.49 -11.63
C THR A 362 -6.62 -15.51 -12.53
N LYS A 363 -7.09 -14.39 -11.96
CA LYS A 363 -7.92 -13.36 -12.61
C LYS A 363 -7.49 -11.93 -12.23
N ALA A 364 -6.22 -11.82 -11.80
CA ALA A 364 -5.44 -10.61 -11.50
C ALA A 364 -5.62 -9.48 -12.51
N PHE A 365 -5.52 -9.84 -13.79
CA PHE A 365 -5.62 -8.95 -14.94
C PHE A 365 -5.97 -9.80 -16.18
N TYR A 366 -5.19 -10.86 -16.42
CA TYR A 366 -5.47 -11.95 -17.33
C TYR A 366 -6.15 -13.12 -16.61
N LEU A 367 -6.94 -13.90 -17.37
CA LEU A 367 -7.43 -15.20 -16.93
C LEU A 367 -6.36 -16.26 -17.17
N MET A 368 -5.99 -16.97 -16.12
CA MET A 368 -4.87 -17.92 -16.11
C MET A 368 -5.21 -19.15 -15.28
N GLN A 369 -4.88 -20.33 -15.79
CA GLN A 369 -5.02 -21.60 -15.06
C GLN A 369 -3.67 -22.14 -14.57
N GLU A 370 -2.59 -21.74 -15.25
CA GLU A 370 -1.23 -22.15 -14.96
C GLU A 370 -0.33 -20.91 -14.87
N PHE A 371 0.78 -21.04 -14.15
CA PHE A 371 1.72 -19.96 -13.87
C PHE A 371 3.13 -20.31 -14.37
N PRO A 372 3.34 -20.58 -15.67
CA PRO A 372 4.66 -20.94 -16.17
C PRO A 372 5.62 -19.76 -16.04
N GLY A 373 6.89 -20.09 -15.82
CA GLY A 373 8.01 -19.16 -15.88
C GLY A 373 8.98 -19.62 -16.96
N ARG A 374 10.27 -19.63 -16.64
CA ARG A 374 11.27 -20.28 -17.47
C ARG A 374 10.99 -21.77 -17.57
N TRP A 375 10.52 -22.37 -16.48
CA TRP A 375 10.06 -23.74 -16.42
C TRP A 375 8.53 -23.81 -16.46
N ALA A 376 8.00 -24.86 -17.08
CA ALA A 376 6.58 -25.20 -17.02
C ALA A 376 6.33 -26.39 -16.09
N GLY A 377 5.10 -26.57 -15.61
CA GLY A 377 4.68 -27.72 -14.80
C GLY A 377 4.91 -27.60 -13.29
N GLY A 378 5.60 -26.56 -12.82
CA GLY A 378 5.67 -26.26 -11.38
C GLY A 378 4.38 -25.63 -10.86
N ARG A 379 4.08 -25.85 -9.57
CA ARG A 379 2.92 -25.24 -8.90
C ARG A 379 3.29 -23.90 -8.28
N LEU A 380 2.29 -23.05 -8.09
CA LEU A 380 2.37 -21.84 -7.28
C LEU A 380 1.63 -22.12 -5.97
N TRP A 381 2.21 -21.68 -4.86
CA TRP A 381 1.63 -21.82 -3.51
C TRP A 381 1.39 -20.44 -2.91
N VAL A 382 0.28 -20.33 -2.21
CA VAL A 382 -0.17 -19.13 -1.49
C VAL A 382 -0.58 -19.53 -0.07
N GLU A 383 -0.78 -18.53 0.78
CA GLU A 383 -1.27 -18.74 2.14
C GLU A 383 -2.67 -19.35 2.10
N ARG A 384 -2.98 -20.20 3.09
CA ARG A 384 -4.32 -20.76 3.23
C ARG A 384 -5.32 -19.63 3.57
N PRO A 385 -6.46 -19.53 2.84
CA PRO A 385 -7.50 -18.57 3.18
C PRO A 385 -8.01 -18.76 4.62
N GLY A 386 -8.16 -17.66 5.36
CA GLY A 386 -8.80 -17.63 6.69
C GLY A 386 -7.87 -17.51 7.91
N GLU A 387 -6.54 -17.63 7.77
CA GLU A 387 -5.62 -17.51 8.91
C GLU A 387 -5.07 -16.08 9.12
N ARG A 388 -4.72 -15.35 8.05
CA ARG A 388 -4.33 -13.92 8.06
C ARG A 388 -4.45 -13.33 6.66
N MET A 389 -5.62 -12.80 6.29
CA MET A 389 -5.76 -12.15 4.98
C MET A 389 -5.66 -10.63 5.16
N ASN A 390 -4.54 -10.06 4.74
CA ASN A 390 -4.38 -8.61 4.61
C ASN A 390 -5.17 -8.17 3.36
N ASP A 391 -6.44 -7.80 3.57
CA ASP A 391 -7.29 -7.22 2.53
C ASP A 391 -7.39 -8.06 1.23
N GLY A 392 -7.37 -9.39 1.36
CA GLY A 392 -7.44 -10.33 0.23
C GLY A 392 -6.12 -10.70 -0.45
N VAL A 393 -5.01 -10.13 -0.01
CA VAL A 393 -3.66 -10.39 -0.57
C VAL A 393 -2.88 -11.37 0.30
N SER A 394 -2.25 -12.35 -0.34
CA SER A 394 -1.37 -13.34 0.29
C SER A 394 -0.04 -12.66 0.64
N GLY A 395 0.32 -12.65 1.93
CA GLY A 395 1.59 -12.07 2.40
C GLY A 395 2.81 -12.84 1.91
N ILE A 396 2.65 -14.14 1.68
CA ILE A 396 3.69 -15.03 1.16
C ILE A 396 3.18 -15.75 -0.09
N ILE A 397 4.00 -15.74 -1.13
CA ILE A 397 3.81 -16.50 -2.36
C ILE A 397 5.09 -17.31 -2.58
N VAL A 398 4.95 -18.58 -2.93
CA VAL A 398 6.09 -19.46 -3.19
C VAL A 398 5.89 -20.16 -4.53
N GLY A 399 6.92 -20.18 -5.34
CA GLY A 399 6.89 -20.85 -6.63
C GLY A 399 8.27 -21.36 -7.02
N SER A 400 8.37 -22.05 -8.15
CA SER A 400 9.64 -22.64 -8.57
C SER A 400 10.01 -22.42 -10.04
N ASN A 401 9.22 -21.67 -10.81
CA ASN A 401 9.37 -21.66 -12.26
C ASN A 401 10.43 -20.70 -12.80
N ASP A 402 11.30 -20.10 -11.97
CA ASP A 402 12.39 -19.18 -12.37
C ASP A 402 11.85 -18.03 -13.26
N TRP A 403 10.91 -17.26 -12.72
CA TRP A 403 10.16 -16.24 -13.47
C TRP A 403 11.04 -15.06 -13.89
N ALA A 404 11.97 -14.63 -13.04
CA ALA A 404 12.88 -13.55 -13.39
C ALA A 404 13.66 -13.85 -14.69
N ALA A 405 14.12 -15.08 -14.88
CA ALA A 405 14.77 -15.48 -16.13
C ALA A 405 13.82 -15.44 -17.34
N ALA A 406 12.55 -15.81 -17.17
CA ALA A 406 11.56 -15.74 -18.24
C ALA A 406 11.28 -14.29 -18.68
N TRP A 407 11.28 -13.37 -17.71
CA TRP A 407 10.99 -11.96 -17.92
C TRP A 407 12.20 -11.16 -18.41
N ALA A 408 13.42 -11.67 -18.18
CA ALA A 408 14.65 -10.93 -18.39
C ALA A 408 14.84 -10.47 -19.84
N MET A 409 15.16 -9.19 -19.96
CA MET A 409 15.51 -8.52 -21.21
C MET A 409 16.83 -7.79 -21.05
N ASP A 410 17.58 -7.67 -22.13
CA ASP A 410 18.73 -6.78 -22.20
C ASP A 410 18.29 -5.32 -22.52
N PRO A 411 19.19 -4.33 -22.48
CA PRO A 411 18.85 -2.94 -22.79
C PRO A 411 18.34 -2.71 -24.22
N THR A 412 18.52 -3.65 -25.15
CA THR A 412 17.99 -3.59 -26.51
C THR A 412 16.59 -4.19 -26.62
N GLY A 413 16.04 -4.69 -25.52
CA GLY A 413 14.73 -5.34 -25.46
C GLY A 413 14.75 -6.81 -25.91
N GLN A 414 15.94 -7.40 -26.10
CA GLN A 414 16.08 -8.80 -26.47
C GLN A 414 16.01 -9.68 -25.22
N ARG A 415 15.36 -10.83 -25.34
CA ARG A 415 15.20 -11.78 -24.23
C ARG A 415 16.51 -12.53 -23.99
N THR A 416 16.93 -12.64 -22.75
CA THR A 416 18.28 -13.16 -22.42
C THR A 416 18.31 -14.63 -22.04
N HIS A 417 17.18 -15.23 -21.66
CA HIS A 417 17.10 -16.64 -21.28
C HIS A 417 15.98 -17.38 -22.02
N PRO A 418 16.22 -18.65 -22.46
CA PRO A 418 15.18 -19.48 -23.07
C PRO A 418 14.18 -19.97 -22.01
N VAL A 419 12.91 -20.11 -22.41
CA VAL A 419 11.90 -20.85 -21.64
C VAL A 419 11.91 -22.32 -22.09
N VAL A 420 11.53 -23.25 -21.21
CA VAL A 420 11.56 -24.69 -21.41
C VAL A 420 10.23 -25.31 -20.91
N PRO A 421 9.56 -26.18 -21.69
CA PRO A 421 10.01 -26.84 -22.93
C PRO A 421 10.19 -25.92 -24.15
N GLY A 422 9.68 -24.69 -24.10
CA GLY A 422 9.89 -23.69 -25.14
C GLY A 422 8.60 -23.03 -25.59
N GLY A 423 8.72 -22.21 -26.63
CA GLY A 423 7.60 -21.57 -27.29
C GLY A 423 7.29 -20.17 -26.79
N GLU A 424 6.86 -19.32 -27.72
CA GLU A 424 6.45 -17.94 -27.47
C GLU A 424 5.25 -17.88 -26.52
N GLN A 425 4.35 -18.85 -26.60
CA GLN A 425 3.17 -18.93 -25.74
C GLN A 425 3.53 -19.08 -24.26
N GLN A 426 4.54 -19.90 -23.93
CA GLN A 426 4.97 -20.07 -22.53
C GLN A 426 5.53 -18.76 -21.99
N ARG A 427 6.36 -18.06 -22.76
CA ARG A 427 6.93 -16.78 -22.33
C ARG A 427 5.86 -15.70 -22.22
N GLU A 428 4.94 -15.64 -23.17
CA GLU A 428 3.77 -14.75 -23.09
C GLU A 428 2.97 -15.02 -21.82
N MET A 429 2.73 -16.29 -21.47
CA MET A 429 2.05 -16.66 -20.24
C MET A 429 2.86 -16.27 -18.98
N ALA A 430 4.19 -16.37 -19.02
CA ALA A 430 5.04 -15.88 -17.95
C ALA A 430 4.88 -14.36 -17.75
N TYR A 431 4.85 -13.57 -18.83
CA TYR A 431 4.58 -12.13 -18.74
C TYR A 431 3.19 -11.83 -18.17
N ARG A 432 2.16 -12.58 -18.59
CA ARG A 432 0.80 -12.45 -18.05
C ARG A 432 0.75 -12.75 -16.56
N PHE A 433 1.49 -13.76 -16.10
CA PHE A 433 1.60 -14.03 -14.68
C PHE A 433 2.26 -12.88 -13.93
N GLY A 434 3.36 -12.33 -14.45
CA GLY A 434 4.02 -11.16 -13.84
C GLY A 434 3.08 -9.96 -13.72
N ILE A 435 2.27 -9.70 -14.75
CA ILE A 435 1.24 -8.65 -14.71
C ILE A 435 0.17 -8.98 -13.66
N ASN A 436 -0.37 -10.21 -13.65
CA ASN A 436 -1.34 -10.63 -12.64
C ASN A 436 -0.80 -10.47 -11.22
N LEU A 437 0.46 -10.84 -11.00
CA LEU A 437 1.13 -10.73 -9.71
C LEU A 437 1.21 -9.27 -9.26
N VAL A 438 1.72 -8.37 -10.10
CA VAL A 438 1.83 -6.95 -9.75
C VAL A 438 0.46 -6.31 -9.57
N MET A 439 -0.50 -6.59 -10.45
CA MET A 439 -1.86 -6.08 -10.31
C MET A 439 -2.54 -6.61 -9.04
N TYR A 440 -2.34 -7.87 -8.69
CA TYR A 440 -2.85 -8.46 -7.45
C TYR A 440 -2.29 -7.75 -6.22
N MET A 441 -1.00 -7.40 -6.22
CA MET A 441 -0.37 -6.64 -5.13
C MET A 441 -0.89 -5.20 -5.04
N LEU A 442 -1.06 -4.53 -6.17
CA LEU A 442 -1.43 -3.10 -6.20
C LEU A 442 -2.94 -2.84 -6.02
N THR A 443 -3.79 -3.83 -6.31
CA THR A 443 -5.26 -3.65 -6.32
C THR A 443 -6.00 -4.38 -5.20
N GLY A 444 -5.31 -5.18 -4.38
CA GLY A 444 -5.91 -5.82 -3.22
C GLY A 444 -7.10 -6.74 -3.56
N ASN A 445 -8.13 -6.73 -2.71
CA ASN A 445 -9.39 -7.46 -2.88
C ASN A 445 -10.37 -6.86 -3.90
N TYR A 446 -10.04 -5.78 -4.61
CA TYR A 446 -10.95 -5.15 -5.58
C TYR A 446 -11.53 -6.15 -6.60
N LYS A 447 -10.77 -7.20 -6.95
CA LYS A 447 -11.21 -8.24 -7.91
C LYS A 447 -11.89 -9.47 -7.31
N SER A 448 -11.99 -9.56 -5.98
CA SER A 448 -12.88 -10.53 -5.32
C SER A 448 -14.31 -10.02 -5.17
N ASP A 449 -14.58 -8.76 -5.53
CA ASP A 449 -15.91 -8.17 -5.42
C ASP A 449 -16.90 -8.84 -6.39
N GLN A 450 -18.10 -9.19 -5.90
CA GLN A 450 -19.06 -10.03 -6.62
C GLN A 450 -19.54 -9.43 -7.95
N VAL A 451 -19.39 -8.11 -8.11
CA VAL A 451 -19.80 -7.35 -9.29
C VAL A 451 -19.14 -7.85 -10.58
N HIS A 452 -17.92 -8.41 -10.50
CA HIS A 452 -17.18 -8.89 -11.67
C HIS A 452 -17.38 -10.38 -11.98
N VAL A 453 -17.99 -11.16 -11.08
CA VAL A 453 -18.13 -12.63 -11.22
C VAL A 453 -18.93 -13.03 -12.47
N PRO A 454 -20.08 -12.41 -12.82
CA PRO A 454 -20.85 -12.81 -14.00
C PRO A 454 -20.06 -12.68 -15.32
N ALA A 455 -19.35 -11.57 -15.50
CA ALA A 455 -18.56 -11.29 -16.71
C ALA A 455 -17.32 -12.21 -16.83
N ILE A 456 -16.78 -12.68 -15.70
CA ILE A 456 -15.66 -13.64 -15.67
C ILE A 456 -16.15 -15.05 -16.02
N LEU A 457 -17.31 -15.46 -15.50
CA LEU A 457 -17.90 -16.77 -15.81
C LEU A 457 -18.32 -16.88 -17.27
N GLU A 458 -18.86 -15.81 -17.87
CA GLU A 458 -19.23 -15.77 -19.29
C GLU A 458 -18.02 -15.99 -20.22
N ARG A 459 -16.84 -15.49 -19.83
CA ARG A 459 -15.58 -15.66 -20.59
C ARG A 459 -14.86 -16.98 -20.36
N LEU A 460 -15.14 -17.67 -19.24
CA LEU A 460 -14.60 -19.00 -18.94
C LEU A 460 -15.46 -20.13 -19.52
N GLY A 461 -16.74 -19.85 -19.83
CA GLY A 461 -17.68 -20.79 -20.46
C GLY A 461 -17.65 -20.80 -22.00
N GLN A 462 -16.83 -19.95 -22.61
CA GLN A 462 -16.47 -19.97 -24.04
C GLN A 462 -15.07 -20.56 -24.19
#